data_AF-Q3M2E8-F1
#
_entry.id   AF-Q3M2E8-F1
#
_cell.length_a   1.000
_cell.length_b   1.000
_cell.length_c   1.000
_cell.angle_alpha   90.00
_cell.angle_beta   90.00
_cell.angle_gamma   90.00
#
_symmetry.space_group_name_H-M   'P 1'
#
loop_
_entity.id
_entity.type
_entity.pdbx_description
1 polymer ?
#
loop_
_entity_poly.entity_id
_entity_poly.type
_entity_poly.pdbx_seq_one_letter_code
_entity_poly.pdbx_strand_id
1 'polypeptide(L)'
;MESTISIPQGWQCPWFTFGQRTQQGPIIGLKYYPAGTFLASEYGEGWRYILMPDKRYEDEEHRVEDEVKLLTPEELQTQIQAEIDHHSRQLELLKFELKTIPVTVVTAESEEQEEAPIQQQQKSWDSPPTLQSFIDAAQLILREISKHPDFVTLEYQPDLTITDAQAALSYLQSGLEEKEKFDITANIFPEG
;
A
#
# COMPACT_ATOMS: atom_id res chain seq x y z
N MET A 1 24.79 19.29 -4.80
CA MET A 1 24.57 18.60 -6.08
C MET A 1 23.07 18.52 -6.25
N GLU A 2 22.51 19.22 -7.24
CA GLU A 2 21.07 19.15 -7.53
C GLU A 2 20.84 18.01 -8.51
N SER A 3 20.05 17.01 -8.11
CA SER A 3 19.67 15.89 -8.96
C SER A 3 18.71 16.38 -10.04
N THR A 4 19.25 16.78 -11.19
CA THR A 4 18.44 17.12 -12.36
C THR A 4 18.02 15.81 -13.02
N ILE A 5 16.74 15.46 -12.91
CA ILE A 5 16.17 14.35 -13.70
C ILE A 5 16.08 14.85 -15.15
N SER A 6 17.11 14.56 -15.95
CA SER A 6 17.10 14.84 -17.38
C SER A 6 16.35 13.73 -18.11
N ILE A 7 15.10 14.01 -18.47
CA ILE A 7 14.32 13.19 -19.40
C ILE A 7 15.05 13.21 -20.75
N PRO A 8 15.50 12.05 -21.30
CA PRO A 8 16.25 12.02 -22.54
C PRO A 8 15.48 12.62 -23.73
N GLN A 9 16.21 13.25 -24.65
CA GLN A 9 15.65 13.81 -25.87
C GLN A 9 15.04 12.69 -26.72
N GLY A 10 13.70 12.69 -26.84
CA GLY A 10 12.93 11.66 -27.55
C GLY A 10 12.08 10.75 -26.66
N TRP A 11 12.08 10.93 -25.33
CA TRP A 11 11.15 10.21 -24.46
C TRP A 11 9.71 10.71 -24.69
N GLN A 12 8.89 9.89 -25.33
CA GLN A 12 7.45 10.08 -25.43
C GLN A 12 6.77 9.61 -24.14
N CYS A 13 5.64 10.24 -23.76
CA CYS A 13 4.89 9.79 -22.59
C CYS A 13 4.55 8.29 -22.75
N PRO A 14 4.89 7.44 -21.76
CA PRO A 14 4.64 6.01 -21.86
C PRO A 14 3.14 5.72 -22.03
N TRP A 15 2.78 4.81 -22.94
CA TRP A 15 1.39 4.43 -23.16
C TRP A 15 0.77 3.66 -21.99
N PHE A 16 1.61 3.03 -21.17
CA PHE A 16 1.16 2.22 -20.05
C PHE A 16 1.64 2.75 -18.70
N THR A 17 0.82 2.54 -17.68
CA THR A 17 1.11 2.98 -16.31
C THR A 17 1.69 1.84 -15.47
N PHE A 18 2.49 2.19 -14.47
CA PHE A 18 2.97 1.22 -13.47
C PHE A 18 1.79 0.52 -12.77
N GLY A 19 1.92 -0.78 -12.55
CA GLY A 19 0.88 -1.64 -11.95
C GLY A 19 -0.27 -2.01 -12.90
N GLN A 20 -0.29 -1.49 -14.13
CA GLN A 20 -1.31 -1.85 -15.11
C GLN A 20 -1.20 -3.33 -15.47
N ARG A 21 -2.33 -4.04 -15.44
CA ARG A 21 -2.40 -5.46 -15.80
C ARG A 21 -2.46 -5.61 -17.31
N THR A 22 -1.56 -6.44 -17.83
CA THR A 22 -1.48 -6.80 -19.25
C THR A 22 -1.67 -8.31 -19.38
N GLN A 23 -1.82 -8.82 -20.60
CA GLN A 23 -1.90 -10.26 -20.83
C GLN A 23 -0.64 -10.99 -20.37
N GLN A 24 0.49 -10.30 -20.33
CA GLN A 24 1.79 -10.82 -19.90
C GLN A 24 2.11 -10.52 -18.43
N GLY A 25 1.14 -10.02 -17.66
CA GLY A 25 1.31 -9.68 -16.24
C GLY A 25 1.29 -8.17 -15.94
N PRO A 26 1.38 -7.77 -14.66
CA PRO A 26 1.49 -6.38 -14.28
C PRO A 26 2.80 -5.75 -14.78
N ILE A 27 2.72 -4.50 -15.20
CA ILE A 27 3.88 -3.66 -15.48
C ILE A 27 4.53 -3.24 -14.17
N ILE A 28 5.79 -3.61 -13.99
CA ILE A 28 6.59 -3.33 -12.78
C ILE A 28 7.71 -2.33 -13.03
N GLY A 29 7.84 -1.80 -14.24
CA GLY A 29 8.86 -0.79 -14.51
C GLY A 29 9.01 -0.41 -15.97
N LEU A 30 9.86 0.58 -16.18
CA LEU A 30 10.31 1.04 -17.49
C LEU A 30 11.81 1.30 -17.40
N LYS A 31 12.59 0.72 -18.32
CA LYS A 31 14.05 0.82 -18.31
C LYS A 31 14.58 1.15 -19.70
N TYR A 32 15.58 2.03 -19.73
CA TYR A 32 16.29 2.38 -20.96
C TYR A 32 17.59 1.59 -21.07
N TYR A 33 17.78 0.91 -22.20
CA TYR A 33 19.00 0.18 -22.53
C TYR A 33 19.84 0.98 -23.53
N PRO A 34 20.99 1.56 -23.10
CA PRO A 34 21.86 2.30 -24.00
C PRO A 34 22.65 1.36 -24.92
N ALA A 35 22.94 1.86 -26.12
CA ALA A 35 23.71 1.17 -27.14
C ALA A 35 25.06 0.67 -26.61
N GLY A 36 25.46 -0.54 -27.03
CA GLY A 36 26.74 -1.15 -26.63
C GLY A 36 26.79 -1.74 -25.22
N THR A 37 25.67 -1.82 -24.49
CA THR A 37 25.60 -2.56 -23.22
C THR A 37 25.20 -4.02 -23.43
N PHE A 38 25.59 -4.89 -22.49
CA PHE A 38 25.21 -6.32 -22.51
C PHE A 38 23.69 -6.50 -22.59
N LEU A 39 22.93 -5.77 -21.76
CA LEU A 39 21.47 -5.87 -21.75
C LEU A 39 20.83 -5.33 -23.04
N ALA A 40 21.43 -4.33 -23.70
CA ALA A 40 20.97 -3.90 -25.02
C ALA A 40 21.20 -4.95 -26.11
N SER A 41 22.18 -5.84 -25.95
CA SER A 41 22.38 -6.96 -26.88
C SER A 41 21.36 -8.09 -26.69
N GLU A 42 20.85 -8.28 -25.47
CA GLU A 42 19.83 -9.28 -25.16
C GLU A 42 18.41 -8.79 -25.47
N TYR A 43 18.07 -7.57 -25.04
CA TYR A 43 16.71 -7.03 -25.10
C TYR A 43 16.51 -5.97 -26.18
N GLY A 44 17.58 -5.55 -26.85
CA GLY A 44 17.58 -4.46 -27.82
C GLY A 44 17.78 -3.09 -27.17
N GLU A 45 18.27 -2.15 -27.98
CA GLU A 45 18.47 -0.76 -27.58
C GLU A 45 17.13 -0.04 -27.37
N GLY A 46 17.11 0.96 -26.48
CA GLY A 46 15.96 1.82 -26.25
C GLY A 46 15.15 1.49 -25.00
N TRP A 47 13.92 2.01 -24.94
CA TRP A 47 13.01 1.84 -23.81
C TRP A 47 12.32 0.47 -23.85
N ARG A 48 12.26 -0.18 -22.69
CA ARG A 48 11.56 -1.46 -22.49
C ARG A 48 10.69 -1.40 -21.24
N TYR A 49 9.45 -1.86 -21.36
CA TYR A 49 8.59 -2.15 -20.24
C TYR A 49 9.07 -3.43 -19.56
N ILE A 50 9.06 -3.40 -18.23
CA ILE A 50 9.37 -4.55 -17.40
C ILE A 50 8.05 -5.11 -16.90
N LEU A 51 7.79 -6.38 -17.18
CA LEU A 51 6.58 -7.08 -16.79
C LEU A 51 6.94 -8.26 -15.89
N MET A 52 6.03 -8.57 -14.98
CA MET A 52 6.16 -9.72 -14.08
C MET A 52 5.03 -10.72 -14.38
N PRO A 53 5.27 -11.76 -15.19
CA PRO A 53 4.22 -12.71 -15.59
C PRO A 53 3.62 -13.47 -14.40
N ASP A 54 4.45 -13.85 -13.43
CA ASP A 54 4.04 -14.54 -12.24
C ASP A 54 4.93 -14.12 -11.06
N LYS A 55 4.31 -13.79 -9.92
CA LYS A 55 5.00 -13.41 -8.68
C LYS A 55 5.85 -14.54 -8.08
N ARG A 56 5.70 -15.77 -8.58
CA ARG A 56 6.44 -16.96 -8.16
C ARG A 56 7.73 -17.18 -8.95
N TYR A 57 7.92 -16.44 -10.03
CA TYR A 57 9.13 -16.51 -10.86
C TYR A 57 10.00 -15.28 -10.59
N GLU A 58 11.31 -15.49 -10.55
CA GLU A 58 12.28 -14.41 -10.38
C GLU A 58 12.52 -13.63 -11.69
N ASP A 59 12.18 -14.23 -12.84
CA ASP A 59 12.49 -13.67 -14.15
C ASP A 59 11.52 -12.55 -14.55
N GLU A 60 12.08 -11.39 -14.84
CA GLU A 60 11.38 -10.24 -15.39
C GLU A 60 11.34 -10.32 -16.93
N GLU A 61 10.22 -9.97 -17.54
CA GLU A 61 10.13 -9.84 -18.99
C GLU A 61 10.36 -8.40 -19.44
N HIS A 62 11.24 -8.21 -20.42
CA HIS A 62 11.52 -6.91 -21.01
C HIS A 62 10.92 -6.82 -22.42
N ARG A 63 9.93 -5.95 -22.62
CA ARG A 63 9.17 -5.84 -23.87
C ARG A 63 9.18 -4.41 -24.42
N VAL A 64 9.12 -4.26 -25.74
CA VAL A 64 8.81 -2.96 -26.36
C VAL A 64 7.33 -2.63 -26.20
N GLU A 65 7.01 -1.35 -26.32
CA GLU A 65 5.65 -0.82 -26.25
C GLU A 65 4.65 -1.58 -27.14
N ASP A 66 5.03 -1.90 -28.38
CA ASP A 66 4.17 -2.61 -29.34
C ASP A 66 3.92 -4.09 -28.98
N GLU A 67 4.75 -4.69 -28.13
CA GLU A 67 4.61 -6.08 -27.70
C GLU A 67 3.71 -6.24 -26.47
N VAL A 68 3.48 -5.15 -25.73
CA VAL A 68 2.65 -5.15 -24.52
C VAL A 68 1.18 -5.17 -24.93
N LYS A 69 0.45 -6.20 -24.51
CA LYS A 69 -0.97 -6.38 -24.87
C LYS A 69 -1.85 -6.08 -23.67
N LEU A 70 -2.71 -5.08 -23.82
CA LEU A 70 -3.72 -4.80 -22.82
C LEU A 70 -4.72 -5.95 -22.69
N LEU A 71 -5.14 -6.20 -21.46
CA LEU A 71 -6.29 -7.05 -21.19
C LEU A 71 -7.53 -6.38 -21.76
N THR A 72 -8.40 -7.18 -22.38
CA THR A 72 -9.75 -6.73 -22.68
C THR A 72 -10.51 -6.46 -21.38
N PRO A 73 -11.53 -5.57 -21.38
CA PRO A 73 -12.31 -5.30 -20.17
C PRO A 73 -12.93 -6.56 -19.54
N GLU A 74 -13.33 -7.54 -20.37
CA GLU A 74 -13.89 -8.81 -19.92
C GLU A 74 -12.83 -9.69 -19.24
N GLU A 75 -11.63 -9.80 -19.81
CA GLU A 75 -10.52 -10.52 -19.19
C GLU A 75 -10.10 -9.88 -17.87
N LEU A 76 -10.03 -8.54 -17.84
CA LEU A 76 -9.71 -7.78 -16.63
C LEU A 76 -10.75 -8.03 -15.53
N GLN A 77 -12.04 -7.96 -15.85
CA GLN A 77 -13.12 -8.24 -14.90
C GLN A 77 -13.05 -9.67 -14.38
N THR A 78 -12.80 -10.64 -15.26
CA THR A 78 -12.65 -12.05 -14.88
C THR A 78 -11.48 -12.25 -13.93
N GLN A 79 -10.35 -11.59 -14.18
CA GLN A 79 -9.17 -11.68 -13.33
C GLN A 79 -9.42 -11.05 -11.95
N ILE A 80 -10.07 -9.89 -11.91
CA ILE A 80 -10.47 -9.23 -10.65
C ILE A 80 -11.41 -10.14 -9.85
N GLN A 81 -12.42 -10.72 -10.51
CA GLN A 81 -13.38 -11.60 -9.83
C GLN A 81 -12.70 -12.87 -9.29
N ALA A 82 -11.84 -13.51 -10.08
CA ALA A 82 -11.09 -14.68 -9.64
C ALA A 82 -10.21 -14.38 -8.41
N GLU A 83 -9.61 -13.19 -8.36
CA GLU A 83 -8.82 -12.74 -7.23
C GLU A 83 -9.67 -12.46 -5.99
N ILE A 84 -10.84 -11.81 -6.15
CA ILE A 84 -11.81 -11.62 -5.06
C ILE A 84 -12.23 -12.98 -4.50
N ASP A 85 -12.57 -13.94 -5.36
CA ASP A 85 -13.01 -15.28 -4.95
C ASP A 85 -11.90 -16.06 -4.25
N HIS A 86 -10.66 -15.91 -4.70
CA HIS A 86 -9.49 -16.49 -4.04
C HIS A 86 -9.31 -15.96 -2.62
N HIS A 87 -9.25 -14.63 -2.46
CA HIS A 87 -9.06 -14.01 -1.15
C HIS A 87 -10.25 -14.26 -0.22
N SER A 88 -11.47 -14.29 -0.75
CA SER A 88 -12.68 -14.62 0.02
C SER A 88 -12.60 -16.01 0.62
N ARG A 89 -12.17 -17.01 -0.16
CA ARG A 89 -11.94 -18.37 0.34
C ARG A 89 -10.82 -18.45 1.38
N GLN A 90 -9.73 -17.72 1.18
CA GLN A 90 -8.65 -17.65 2.17
C GLN A 90 -9.14 -17.06 3.50
N LEU A 91 -9.95 -16.00 3.45
CA LEU A 91 -10.55 -15.40 4.63
C LEU A 91 -11.49 -16.37 5.35
N GLU A 92 -12.29 -17.15 4.63
CA GLU A 92 -13.15 -18.17 5.21
C GLU A 92 -12.37 -19.27 5.93
N LEU A 93 -11.28 -19.75 5.32
CA LEU A 93 -10.39 -20.74 5.93
C LEU A 93 -9.75 -20.20 7.21
N LEU A 94 -9.15 -19.00 7.15
CA LEU A 94 -8.53 -18.37 8.32
C LEU A 94 -9.55 -18.11 9.44
N LYS A 95 -10.77 -17.69 9.10
CA LYS A 95 -11.86 -17.54 10.08
C LYS A 95 -12.23 -18.87 10.73
N PHE A 96 -12.27 -19.96 9.95
CA PHE A 96 -12.54 -21.28 10.46
C PHE A 96 -11.43 -21.75 11.40
N GLU A 97 -10.17 -21.60 11.00
CA GLU A 97 -9.01 -21.95 11.82
C GLU A 97 -9.03 -21.21 13.16
N LEU A 98 -9.24 -19.90 13.16
CA LEU A 98 -9.35 -19.10 14.38
C LEU A 98 -10.50 -19.56 15.29
N LYS A 99 -11.63 -19.99 14.72
CA LYS A 99 -12.77 -20.53 15.48
C LYS A 99 -12.47 -21.90 16.09
N THR A 100 -11.57 -22.67 15.47
CA THR A 100 -11.20 -24.03 15.93
C THR A 100 -10.08 -24.05 16.95
N ILE A 101 -9.44 -22.92 17.27
CA ILE A 101 -8.46 -22.84 18.36
C ILE A 101 -9.21 -23.04 19.68
N PRO A 102 -9.00 -24.15 20.43
CA PRO A 102 -9.57 -24.29 21.75
C PRO A 102 -8.91 -23.27 22.68
N VAL A 103 -9.72 -22.46 23.34
CA VAL A 103 -9.31 -21.62 24.48
C VAL A 103 -8.74 -22.53 25.55
N THR A 104 -7.42 -22.74 25.49
CA THR A 104 -6.66 -23.51 26.48
C THR A 104 -5.32 -22.83 26.67
N VAL A 105 -5.35 -21.64 27.26
CA VAL A 105 -4.22 -21.14 28.06
C VAL A 105 -4.82 -20.48 29.32
N VAL A 106 -4.84 -21.28 30.39
CA VAL A 106 -4.69 -20.91 31.80
C VAL A 106 -5.52 -19.71 32.30
N THR A 107 -6.72 -20.02 32.79
CA THR A 107 -7.24 -19.40 34.02
C THR A 107 -6.47 -19.95 35.21
N ALA A 108 -5.61 -19.14 35.80
CA ALA A 108 -5.35 -19.17 37.23
C ALA A 108 -5.24 -17.72 37.71
N GLU A 109 -6.19 -17.40 38.59
CA GLU A 109 -6.25 -16.23 39.48
C GLU A 109 -6.89 -14.95 38.90
N SER A 110 -8.15 -14.86 39.28
CA SER A 110 -9.11 -13.77 39.16
C SER A 110 -8.60 -12.48 39.80
N GLU A 111 -8.84 -11.35 39.14
CA GLU A 111 -9.48 -10.21 39.80
C GLU A 111 -10.61 -9.70 38.92
N GLU A 112 -11.75 -9.51 39.57
CA GLU A 112 -13.03 -9.08 39.03
C GLU A 112 -12.92 -7.69 38.38
N GLN A 113 -13.15 -7.58 37.07
CA GLN A 113 -13.74 -6.37 36.48
C GLN A 113 -14.67 -6.76 35.32
N GLU A 114 -15.95 -6.82 35.68
CA GLU A 114 -17.13 -6.40 34.90
C GLU A 114 -17.10 -6.63 33.38
N GLU A 115 -17.93 -7.58 32.94
CA GLU A 115 -18.36 -7.76 31.55
C GLU A 115 -18.86 -6.44 30.95
N ALA A 116 -18.02 -5.77 30.17
CA ALA A 116 -18.46 -4.86 29.13
C ALA A 116 -18.50 -5.64 27.80
N PRO A 117 -19.62 -5.58 27.04
CA PRO A 117 -19.82 -6.44 25.88
C PRO A 117 -18.78 -6.14 24.80
N ILE A 118 -18.18 -7.21 24.28
CA ILE A 118 -17.27 -7.23 23.12
C ILE A 118 -18.06 -6.93 21.83
N GLN A 119 -18.69 -5.74 21.76
CA GLN A 119 -19.47 -5.27 20.62
C GLN A 119 -18.98 -3.95 20.02
N GLN A 120 -17.89 -3.35 20.50
CA GLN A 120 -17.49 -2.01 20.04
C GLN A 120 -16.44 -1.91 18.93
N GLN A 121 -15.94 -3.02 18.37
CA GLN A 121 -15.05 -2.98 17.20
C GLN A 121 -15.67 -3.50 15.90
N GLN A 122 -16.99 -3.68 15.84
CA GLN A 122 -17.76 -3.66 14.60
C GLN A 122 -18.43 -2.30 14.44
N LYS A 123 -17.64 -1.22 14.46
CA LYS A 123 -18.16 0.12 14.17
C LYS A 123 -18.10 0.33 12.65
N SER A 124 -19.23 0.02 12.01
CA SER A 124 -19.76 0.57 10.76
C SER A 124 -18.73 0.91 9.66
N TRP A 125 -18.70 0.08 8.62
CA TRP A 125 -18.08 0.38 7.33
C TRP A 125 -18.96 1.30 6.45
N ASP A 126 -19.99 1.95 7.01
CA ASP A 126 -21.00 2.69 6.23
C ASP A 126 -20.59 4.13 5.90
N SER A 127 -19.45 4.60 6.40
CA SER A 127 -18.87 5.90 6.05
C SER A 127 -17.44 5.72 5.55
N PRO A 128 -17.04 6.41 4.46
CA PRO A 128 -15.66 6.39 4.01
C PRO A 128 -14.74 6.85 5.16
N PRO A 129 -13.61 6.16 5.40
CA PRO A 129 -12.70 6.54 6.46
C PRO A 129 -12.22 7.97 6.26
N THR A 130 -12.32 8.79 7.31
CA THR A 130 -11.87 10.18 7.31
C THR A 130 -10.37 10.25 7.51
N LEU A 131 -9.72 11.34 7.08
CA LEU A 131 -8.28 11.52 7.31
C LEU A 131 -7.92 11.42 8.80
N GLN A 132 -8.81 11.90 9.68
CA GLN A 132 -8.63 11.77 11.13
C GLN A 132 -8.59 10.32 11.58
N SER A 133 -9.48 9.46 11.06
CA SER A 133 -9.48 8.03 11.39
C SER A 133 -8.17 7.32 10.99
N PHE A 134 -7.54 7.76 9.90
CA PHE A 134 -6.23 7.25 9.49
C PHE A 134 -5.10 7.73 10.40
N ILE A 135 -5.14 8.99 10.86
CA ILE A 135 -4.16 9.53 11.82
C ILE A 135 -4.24 8.75 13.13
N ASP A 136 -5.45 8.54 13.65
CA ASP A 136 -5.67 7.81 14.91
C ASP A 136 -5.18 6.35 14.79
N ALA A 137 -5.49 5.69 13.68
CA ALA A 137 -5.03 4.33 13.41
C ALA A 137 -3.49 4.26 13.31
N ALA A 138 -2.86 5.23 12.63
CA ALA A 138 -1.41 5.30 12.51
C ALA A 138 -0.73 5.52 13.87
N GLN A 139 -1.29 6.37 14.73
CA GLN A 139 -0.79 6.59 16.09
C GLN A 139 -0.84 5.31 16.94
N LEU A 140 -1.93 4.54 16.83
CA LEU A 140 -2.06 3.25 17.51
C LEU A 140 -1.02 2.25 17.04
N ILE A 141 -0.83 2.13 15.72
CA ILE A 141 0.16 1.21 15.14
C ILE A 141 1.57 1.58 15.59
N LEU A 142 1.95 2.85 15.54
CA LEU A 142 3.27 3.30 15.99
C LEU A 142 3.52 3.01 17.47
N ARG A 143 2.48 3.13 18.31
CA ARG A 143 2.55 2.81 19.75
C ARG A 143 2.78 1.32 20.00
N GLU A 144 2.19 0.44 19.19
CA GLU A 144 2.38 -1.00 19.33
C GLU A 144 3.75 -1.44 18.77
N ILE A 145 4.20 -0.84 17.65
CA ILE A 145 5.55 -1.07 17.11
C ILE A 145 6.60 -0.64 18.14
N SER A 146 6.43 0.50 18.80
CA SER A 146 7.42 1.00 19.78
C SER A 146 7.58 0.11 21.01
N LYS A 147 6.60 -0.76 21.30
CA LYS A 147 6.65 -1.72 22.41
C LYS A 147 7.11 -3.11 21.97
N HIS A 148 7.17 -3.37 20.67
CA HIS A 148 7.43 -4.71 20.16
C HIS A 148 8.90 -5.10 20.41
N PRO A 149 9.19 -6.29 20.96
CA PRO A 149 10.55 -6.73 21.26
C PRO A 149 11.45 -6.68 20.02
N ASP A 150 10.95 -7.10 18.86
CA ASP A 150 11.72 -7.09 17.61
C ASP A 150 12.18 -5.70 17.18
N PHE A 151 11.39 -4.66 17.49
CA PHE A 151 11.76 -3.27 17.21
C PHE A 151 12.84 -2.79 18.20
N VAL A 152 12.73 -3.17 19.48
CA VAL A 152 13.71 -2.83 20.52
C VAL A 152 15.06 -3.54 20.27
N THR A 153 15.04 -4.73 19.67
CA THR A 153 16.23 -5.53 19.36
C THR A 153 16.81 -5.27 17.97
N LEU A 154 16.40 -4.20 17.28
CA LEU A 154 16.95 -3.89 15.95
C LEU A 154 18.48 -3.67 16.04
N GLU A 155 19.24 -4.56 15.39
CA GLU A 155 20.70 -4.48 15.31
C GLU A 155 21.20 -3.40 14.34
N TYR A 156 20.28 -2.74 13.63
CA TYR A 156 20.57 -1.63 12.75
C TYR A 156 19.66 -0.43 13.06
N GLN A 157 20.16 0.76 12.78
CA GLN A 157 19.40 2.00 12.95
C GLN A 157 18.67 2.32 11.63
N PRO A 158 17.33 2.36 11.60
CA PRO A 158 16.59 2.69 10.39
C PRO A 158 16.72 4.18 10.05
N ASP A 159 16.69 4.51 8.75
CA ASP A 159 16.75 5.90 8.26
C ASP A 159 15.52 6.74 8.67
N LEU A 160 14.38 6.08 8.90
CA LEU A 160 13.19 6.68 9.50
C LEU A 160 12.92 6.04 10.86
N THR A 161 12.80 6.89 11.88
CA THR A 161 12.47 6.46 13.24
C THR A 161 10.98 6.60 13.54
N ILE A 162 10.51 5.95 14.60
CA ILE A 162 9.15 6.15 15.13
C ILE A 162 8.92 7.62 15.48
N THR A 163 9.95 8.31 15.98
CA THR A 163 9.90 9.74 16.29
C THR A 163 9.63 10.58 15.05
N ASP A 164 10.26 10.26 13.91
CA ASP A 164 10.04 10.96 12.64
C ASP A 164 8.61 10.74 12.13
N ALA A 165 8.10 9.51 12.25
CA ALA A 165 6.71 9.19 11.90
C ALA A 165 5.70 9.93 12.81
N GLN A 166 5.97 10.02 14.12
CA GLN A 166 5.15 10.80 15.05
C GLN A 166 5.16 12.30 14.74
N ALA A 167 6.32 12.86 14.37
CA ALA A 167 6.44 14.24 13.94
C ALA A 167 5.60 14.50 12.67
N ALA A 168 5.67 13.62 11.67
CA ALA A 168 4.88 13.72 10.45
C ALA A 168 3.36 13.67 10.72
N LEU A 169 2.91 12.78 11.61
CA LEU A 169 1.50 12.73 12.01
C LEU A 169 1.05 14.01 12.73
N SER A 170 1.93 14.62 13.53
CA SER A 170 1.64 15.89 14.21
C SER A 170 1.44 17.03 13.22
N TYR A 171 2.27 17.11 12.16
CA TYR A 171 2.08 18.08 11.08
C TYR A 171 0.76 17.88 10.32
N LEU A 172 0.39 16.64 10.03
CA LEU A 172 -0.89 16.33 9.37
C LEU A 172 -2.08 16.73 10.24
N GLN A 173 -1.99 16.50 11.55
CA GLN A 173 -3.03 16.86 12.51
C GLN A 173 -3.16 18.39 12.63
N SER A 174 -2.06 19.12 12.75
CA SER A 174 -2.09 20.61 12.74
C SER A 174 -2.66 21.17 11.43
N GLY A 175 -2.33 20.57 10.28
CA GLY A 175 -2.90 20.99 9.00
C GLY A 175 -4.41 20.74 8.86
N LEU A 176 -4.96 19.76 9.58
CA LEU A 176 -6.40 19.54 9.67
C LEU A 176 -7.08 20.57 10.57
N GLU A 177 -6.50 20.85 11.74
CA GLU A 177 -7.00 21.85 12.69
C GLU A 177 -7.03 23.26 12.06
N GLU A 178 -6.02 23.59 11.25
CA GLU A 178 -5.99 24.84 10.49
C GLU A 178 -7.11 24.91 9.45
N LYS A 179 -7.33 23.84 8.67
CA LYS A 179 -8.40 23.79 7.67
C LYS A 179 -9.79 23.91 8.30
N GLU A 180 -10.03 23.21 9.41
CA GLU A 180 -11.28 23.29 10.15
C GLU A 180 -11.54 24.71 10.68
N LYS A 181 -10.49 25.40 11.14
CA LYS A 181 -10.58 26.80 11.57
C LYS A 181 -10.86 27.77 10.42
N PHE A 182 -10.29 27.54 9.23
CA PHE A 182 -10.57 28.34 8.03
C PHE A 182 -12.01 28.13 7.50
N ASP A 183 -12.53 26.91 7.58
CA ASP A 183 -13.92 26.63 7.18
C ASP A 183 -14.94 27.26 8.15
N ILE A 184 -14.60 27.36 9.44
CA ILE A 184 -15.43 28.05 10.44
C ILE A 184 -15.41 29.57 10.23
N THR A 185 -14.28 30.18 9.90
CA THR A 185 -14.20 31.63 9.67
C THR A 185 -14.88 32.06 8.36
N ALA A 186 -14.85 31.22 7.32
CA ALA A 186 -15.57 31.44 6.07
C ALA A 186 -17.10 31.38 6.24
N ASN A 187 -17.61 30.59 7.18
CA ASN A 187 -19.05 30.48 7.46
C ASN A 187 -19.59 31.56 8.42
N ILE A 188 -18.73 32.29 9.14
CA ILE A 188 -19.16 33.32 10.12
C ILE A 188 -19.23 34.72 9.50
N PHE A 189 -18.52 34.98 8.40
CA PHE A 189 -18.66 36.21 7.61
C PHE A 189 -19.18 35.87 6.20
N PRO A 190 -20.51 35.81 5.99
CA PRO A 190 -21.03 35.92 4.64
C PRO A 190 -20.70 37.34 4.16
N GLU A 191 -20.00 37.45 3.03
CA GLU A 191 -19.69 38.73 2.42
C GLU A 191 -20.94 39.62 2.32
N GLY A 192 -20.82 40.86 2.80
CA GLY A 192 -21.81 41.92 2.64
C GLY A 192 -21.37 42.93 1.59
#